data_AF-A0A4R7FLQ4-F1
#
_entry.id   AF-A0A4R7FLQ4-F1
#
_cell.length_a   1.000
_cell.length_b   1.000
_cell.length_c   1.000
_cell.angle_alpha   90.00
_cell.angle_beta   90.00
_cell.angle_gamma   90.00
#
_symmetry.space_group_name_H-M   'P 1'
#
loop_
_entity.id
_entity.type
_entity.pdbx_description
1 polymer ?
#
loop_
_entity_poly.entity_id
_entity_poly.type
_entity_poly.pdbx_seq_one_letter_code
_entity_poly.pdbx_strand_id
1 'polypeptide(L)'
;MAEKDLGPEDLGIDVARSPEQRYRWFLASLLLGRNIRQAQAAHTYRALIEHGMTSPERFAGLEHEQLRAILDEGGYDRFDHLMARELQEVMAGVARDWGSVNHLLTSSADRQEAHDRVVAYRGIGETTARILLDAVPPALYGTA
;
A
#
# COMPACT_ATOMS: atom_id res chain seq x y z
N MET A 1 15.51 7.81 -21.95
CA MET A 1 15.84 6.73 -21.00
C MET A 1 14.56 6.46 -20.24
N ALA A 2 14.03 5.24 -20.30
CA ALA A 2 12.86 4.90 -19.49
C ALA A 2 13.25 5.06 -18.01
N GLU A 3 12.51 5.88 -17.28
CA GLU A 3 12.66 5.99 -15.82
C GLU A 3 12.37 4.59 -15.25
N LYS A 4 13.32 4.01 -14.51
CA LYS A 4 13.11 2.71 -13.85
C LYS A 4 11.96 2.91 -12.86
N ASP A 5 10.90 2.11 -12.98
CA ASP A 5 9.83 2.11 -11.99
C ASP A 5 10.39 1.68 -10.63
N LEU A 6 10.13 2.49 -9.60
CA LEU A 6 10.56 2.27 -8.23
C LEU A 6 9.97 0.95 -7.70
N GLY A 7 10.85 0.02 -7.37
CA GLY A 7 10.51 -1.31 -6.87
C GLY A 7 10.60 -1.44 -5.34
N PRO A 8 10.22 -2.60 -4.78
CA PRO A 8 10.37 -2.87 -3.35
C PRO A 8 11.81 -2.73 -2.87
N GLU A 9 12.78 -3.21 -3.65
CA GLU A 9 14.20 -3.18 -3.30
C GLU A 9 14.75 -1.76 -3.16
N ASP A 10 14.21 -0.81 -3.93
CA ASP A 10 14.59 0.61 -3.87
C ASP A 10 14.11 1.28 -2.56
N LEU A 11 13.15 0.64 -1.87
CA LEU A 11 12.67 1.02 -0.53
C LEU A 11 13.23 0.13 0.59
N GLY A 12 14.12 -0.82 0.27
CA GLY A 12 14.63 -1.79 1.23
C GLY A 12 13.57 -2.79 1.71
N ILE A 13 12.56 -3.07 0.87
CA ILE A 13 11.46 -3.97 1.19
C ILE A 13 11.70 -5.34 0.55
N ASP A 14 11.58 -6.40 1.34
CA ASP A 14 11.60 -7.78 0.86
C ASP A 14 10.22 -8.44 1.07
N VAL A 15 9.37 -8.37 0.04
CA VAL A 15 7.98 -8.86 0.06
C VAL A 15 7.88 -10.34 0.42
N ALA A 16 8.87 -11.16 0.06
CA ALA A 16 8.86 -12.58 0.36
C ALA A 16 9.10 -12.85 1.86
N ARG A 17 9.92 -12.00 2.51
CA ARG A 17 10.48 -12.24 3.84
C ARG A 17 9.47 -12.33 4.97
N SER A 18 8.48 -11.43 5.04
CA SER A 18 7.55 -11.41 6.16
C SER A 18 6.22 -10.69 5.86
N PRO A 19 5.16 -10.95 6.65
CA PRO A 19 3.90 -10.21 6.60
C PRO A 19 4.07 -8.68 6.68
N GLU A 20 5.00 -8.22 7.52
CA GLU A 20 5.29 -6.79 7.68
C GLU A 20 5.82 -6.16 6.39
N GLN A 21 6.72 -6.87 5.67
CA GLN A 21 7.27 -6.39 4.41
C GLN A 21 6.21 -6.34 3.31
N ARG A 22 5.28 -7.31 3.29
CA ARG A 22 4.13 -7.30 2.38
C ARG A 22 3.22 -6.09 2.63
N TYR A 23 2.94 -5.80 3.90
CA TYR A 23 2.19 -4.61 4.27
C TYR A 23 2.91 -3.32 3.84
N ARG A 24 4.22 -3.21 4.09
CA ARG A 24 5.03 -2.05 3.68
C ARG A 24 4.95 -1.83 2.16
N TRP A 25 5.06 -2.90 1.38
CA TRP A 25 4.93 -2.80 -0.08
C TRP A 25 3.52 -2.45 -0.52
N PHE A 26 2.50 -2.98 0.15
CA PHE A 26 1.11 -2.59 -0.10
C PHE A 26 0.89 -1.10 0.10
N LEU A 27 1.35 -0.54 1.23
CA LEU A 27 1.27 0.89 1.48
C LEU A 27 2.02 1.72 0.43
N ALA A 28 3.24 1.31 0.07
CA ALA A 28 4.01 1.98 -0.99
C ALA A 28 3.30 1.94 -2.34
N SER A 29 2.69 0.80 -2.69
CA SER A 29 1.97 0.61 -3.96
C SER A 29 0.77 1.54 -4.09
N LEU A 30 0.03 1.80 -3.00
CA LEU A 30 -1.08 2.76 -2.98
C LEU A 30 -0.63 4.18 -3.35
N LEU A 31 0.57 4.58 -2.93
CA LEU A 31 1.16 5.88 -3.25
C LEU A 31 1.69 5.91 -4.69
N LEU A 32 2.39 4.85 -5.11
CA LEU A 32 2.99 4.73 -6.45
C LEU A 32 1.95 4.60 -7.57
N GLY A 33 0.75 4.13 -7.25
CA GLY A 33 -0.36 4.02 -8.21
C GLY A 33 -0.92 5.37 -8.68
N ARG A 34 -0.54 6.48 -8.05
CA ARG A 34 -0.97 7.83 -8.44
C ARG A 34 0.02 8.49 -9.40
N ASN A 35 -0.48 9.43 -10.20
CA ASN A 35 0.33 10.26 -11.09
C ASN A 35 1.15 11.30 -10.30
N ILE A 36 2.12 10.82 -9.51
CA ILE A 36 3.07 11.60 -8.73
C ILE A 36 4.49 11.13 -9.05
N ARG A 37 5.49 12.01 -8.88
CA ARG A 37 6.90 11.63 -8.96
C ARG A 37 7.21 10.53 -7.94
N GLN A 38 7.87 9.46 -8.38
CA GLN A 38 8.21 8.29 -7.55
C GLN A 38 9.02 8.68 -6.30
N ALA A 39 9.90 9.67 -6.40
CA ALA A 39 10.64 10.19 -5.26
C ALA A 39 9.74 10.75 -4.14
N GLN A 40 8.62 11.40 -4.48
CA GLN A 40 7.65 11.91 -3.49
C GLN A 40 6.87 10.75 -2.85
N ALA A 41 6.45 9.76 -3.65
CA ALA A 41 5.80 8.56 -3.13
C ALA A 41 6.72 7.82 -2.14
N ALA A 42 8.00 7.66 -2.48
CA ALA A 42 9.00 7.05 -1.61
C ALA A 42 9.24 7.84 -0.32
N HIS A 43 9.29 9.17 -0.40
CA HIS A 43 9.43 10.03 0.77
C HIS A 43 8.20 9.94 1.69
N THR A 44 7.00 10.02 1.11
CA THR A 44 5.72 9.89 1.83
C THR A 44 5.58 8.53 2.51
N TYR A 45 5.97 7.45 1.82
CA TYR A 45 6.01 6.11 2.41
C TYR A 45 6.90 6.09 3.66
N ARG A 46 8.11 6.66 3.60
CA ARG A 46 9.03 6.71 4.75
C ARG A 46 8.43 7.50 5.91
N ALA A 47 7.83 8.67 5.65
CA ALA A 47 7.15 9.47 6.66
C ALA A 47 6.04 8.67 7.35
N LEU A 48 5.17 7.99 6.59
CA LEU A 48 4.11 7.15 7.17
C LEU A 48 4.66 6.05 8.10
N ILE A 49 5.75 5.39 7.69
CA ILE A 49 6.40 4.35 8.53
C ILE A 49 7.02 4.97 9.79
N GLU A 50 7.68 6.12 9.69
CA GLU A 50 8.28 6.84 10.82
C GLU A 50 7.21 7.28 11.84
N HIS A 51 6.02 7.67 11.36
CA HIS A 51 4.85 7.98 12.20
C HIS A 51 4.08 6.75 12.68
N GLY A 52 4.58 5.54 12.44
CA GLY A 52 4.05 4.31 13.00
C GLY A 52 2.84 3.72 12.27
N MET A 53 2.61 4.10 11.01
CA MET A 53 1.58 3.51 10.14
C MET A 53 2.01 2.14 9.62
N THR A 54 2.19 1.20 10.54
CA THR A 54 2.80 -0.12 10.30
C THR A 54 1.79 -1.28 10.18
N SER A 55 0.49 -1.00 10.27
CA SER A 55 -0.58 -1.96 10.01
C SER A 55 -1.88 -1.26 9.58
N PRO A 56 -2.83 -1.96 8.95
CA PRO A 56 -4.11 -1.37 8.56
C PRO A 56 -4.89 -0.76 9.74
N GLU A 57 -4.83 -1.39 10.92
CA GLU A 57 -5.53 -0.95 12.13
C GLU A 57 -4.99 0.38 12.66
N ARG A 58 -3.72 0.73 12.38
CA ARG A 58 -3.12 1.99 12.80
C ARG A 58 -3.81 3.20 12.16
N PHE A 59 -4.45 3.01 11.00
CA PHE A 59 -5.21 4.07 10.33
C PHE A 59 -6.59 4.31 10.94
N ALA A 60 -7.18 3.31 11.63
CA ALA A 60 -8.53 3.42 12.17
C ALA A 60 -8.62 4.40 13.36
N GLY A 61 -7.52 4.61 14.08
CA GLY A 61 -7.44 5.54 15.21
C GLY A 61 -6.79 6.88 14.89
N LEU A 62 -6.37 7.10 13.63
CA LEU A 62 -5.68 8.32 13.23
C LEU A 62 -6.71 9.35 12.76
N GLU A 63 -6.69 10.53 13.37
CA GLU A 63 -7.54 11.63 12.91
C GLU A 63 -7.17 12.01 11.47
N HIS A 64 -8.17 12.32 10.65
CA HIS A 64 -7.97 12.63 9.23
C HIS A 64 -6.92 13.75 9.03
N GLU A 65 -6.95 14.78 9.87
CA GLU A 65 -6.00 15.90 9.81
C GLU A 65 -4.56 15.49 10.15
N GLN A 66 -4.40 14.55 11.09
CA GLN A 66 -3.08 14.02 11.43
C GLN A 66 -2.49 13.24 10.27
N LEU A 67 -3.31 12.44 9.57
CA LEU A 67 -2.85 11.73 8.37
C LEU A 67 -2.46 12.71 7.26
N ARG A 68 -3.24 13.77 7.05
CA ARG A 68 -2.92 14.80 6.06
C ARG A 68 -1.58 15.47 6.34
N ALA A 69 -1.31 15.83 7.61
CA ALA A 69 -0.03 16.42 7.98
C ALA A 69 1.16 15.50 7.63
N ILE A 70 1.03 14.19 7.85
CA ILE A 70 2.08 13.21 7.48
C ILE A 70 2.24 13.12 5.96
N LEU A 71 1.14 13.19 5.20
CA LEU A 71 1.19 13.20 3.73
C LEU A 71 1.84 14.49 3.19
N ASP A 72 1.56 15.63 3.81
CA ASP A 72 2.15 16.92 3.46
C ASP A 72 3.67 16.92 3.68
N GLU A 73 4.15 16.36 4.79
CA GLU A 73 5.59 16.14 5.05
C GLU A 73 6.25 15.32 3.91
N GLY A 74 5.52 14.35 3.36
CA GLY A 74 5.94 13.52 2.24
C GLY A 74 5.92 14.20 0.87
N GLY A 75 5.32 15.39 0.76
CA GLY A 75 5.14 16.13 -0.51
C GLY A 75 3.86 15.79 -1.26
N TYR A 76 2.77 15.44 -0.54
CA TYR A 76 1.44 15.18 -1.09
C TYR A 76 0.44 16.34 -0.95
N ASP A 77 0.92 17.55 -0.64
CA ASP A 77 0.14 18.78 -0.37
C ASP A 77 -1.04 19.06 -1.33
N ARG A 78 -0.90 18.72 -2.61
CA ARG A 78 -1.94 18.96 -3.62
C ARG A 78 -3.10 17.97 -3.59
N PHE A 79 -2.90 16.77 -3.05
CA PHE A 79 -3.87 15.66 -3.09
C PHE A 79 -4.05 14.96 -1.74
N ASP A 80 -3.54 15.56 -0.67
CA ASP A 80 -3.54 15.07 0.70
C ASP A 80 -4.93 14.67 1.20
N HIS A 81 -5.96 15.49 1.00
CA HIS A 81 -7.33 15.22 1.42
C HIS A 81 -7.91 13.95 0.78
N LEU A 82 -7.73 13.81 -0.54
CA LEU A 82 -8.24 12.65 -1.27
C LEU A 82 -7.41 11.39 -0.93
N MET A 83 -6.09 11.54 -0.83
CA MET A 83 -5.19 10.42 -0.52
C MET A 83 -5.40 9.93 0.92
N ALA A 84 -5.52 10.83 1.89
CA ALA A 84 -5.81 10.50 3.29
C ALA A 84 -7.11 9.71 3.40
N ARG A 85 -8.17 10.18 2.73
CA ARG A 85 -9.46 9.51 2.72
C ARG A 85 -9.37 8.12 2.09
N GLU A 86 -8.75 7.98 0.93
CA GLU A 86 -8.61 6.67 0.28
C GLU A 86 -7.74 5.70 1.07
N LEU A 87 -6.63 6.17 1.66
CA LEU A 87 -5.81 5.34 2.56
C LEU A 87 -6.64 4.84 3.75
N GLN A 88 -7.39 5.73 4.41
CA GLN A 88 -8.26 5.34 5.52
C GLN A 88 -9.34 4.34 5.08
N GLU A 89 -10.02 4.59 3.95
CA GLU A 89 -11.06 3.69 3.41
C GLU A 89 -10.49 2.30 3.07
N VAL A 90 -9.34 2.23 2.37
CA VAL A 90 -8.67 0.98 2.01
C VAL A 90 -8.19 0.23 3.25
N MET A 91 -7.48 0.91 4.16
CA MET A 91 -6.91 0.27 5.35
C MET A 91 -8.00 -0.23 6.29
N ALA A 92 -9.07 0.53 6.49
CA ALA A 92 -10.22 0.07 7.26
C ALA A 92 -10.92 -1.13 6.60
N GLY A 93 -11.02 -1.14 5.26
CA GLY A 93 -11.54 -2.28 4.51
C GLY A 93 -10.70 -3.54 4.71
N VAL A 94 -9.38 -3.45 4.50
CA VAL A 94 -8.46 -4.58 4.68
C VAL A 94 -8.49 -5.10 6.12
N ALA A 95 -8.47 -4.21 7.12
CA ALA A 95 -8.54 -4.58 8.53
C ALA A 95 -9.86 -5.33 8.84
N ARG A 96 -10.99 -4.84 8.34
CA ARG A 96 -12.31 -5.44 8.57
C ARG A 96 -12.47 -6.79 7.86
N ASP A 97 -12.09 -6.87 6.59
CA ASP A 97 -12.44 -8.00 5.73
C ASP A 97 -11.40 -9.14 5.85
N TRP A 98 -10.14 -8.81 6.18
CA TRP A 98 -9.03 -9.78 6.18
C TRP A 98 -8.16 -9.73 7.43
N GLY A 99 -8.24 -8.68 8.25
CA GLY A 99 -7.36 -8.44 9.41
C GLY A 99 -5.89 -8.15 9.08
N SER A 100 -5.40 -8.50 7.88
CA SER A 100 -4.07 -8.10 7.41
C SER A 100 -3.95 -8.22 5.90
N VAL A 101 -3.04 -7.42 5.32
CA VAL A 101 -2.63 -7.57 3.91
C VAL A 101 -2.08 -8.96 3.64
N ASN A 102 -1.36 -9.53 4.61
CA ASN A 102 -0.82 -10.87 4.50
C ASN A 102 -1.93 -11.89 4.28
N HIS A 103 -2.97 -11.88 5.11
CA HIS A 103 -4.09 -12.80 5.00
C HIS A 103 -4.86 -12.60 3.70
N LEU A 104 -5.07 -11.34 3.25
CA LEU A 104 -5.65 -11.03 1.94
C LEU A 104 -4.88 -11.72 0.80
N LEU A 105 -3.54 -11.65 0.80
CA LEU A 105 -2.71 -12.28 -0.24
C LEU A 105 -2.70 -13.81 -0.11
N THR A 106 -2.43 -14.35 1.08
CA THR A 106 -2.21 -15.80 1.26
C THR A 106 -3.48 -16.63 1.17
N SER A 107 -4.65 -16.02 1.41
CA SER A 107 -5.96 -16.67 1.22
C SER A 107 -6.52 -16.55 -0.19
N SER A 108 -5.82 -15.85 -1.09
CA SER A 108 -6.17 -15.82 -2.52
C SER A 108 -5.61 -17.08 -3.18
N ALA A 109 -6.36 -17.76 -4.03
CA ALA A 109 -5.92 -18.98 -4.70
C ALA A 109 -4.75 -18.72 -5.67
N ASP A 110 -4.78 -17.56 -6.33
CA ASP A 110 -3.76 -17.15 -7.27
C ASP A 110 -3.67 -15.61 -7.37
N ARG A 111 -2.80 -15.15 -8.28
CA ARG A 111 -2.61 -13.73 -8.57
C ARG A 111 -3.88 -13.03 -9.07
N GLN A 112 -4.72 -13.72 -9.84
CA GLN A 112 -5.93 -13.13 -10.40
C GLN A 112 -6.97 -12.91 -9.31
N GLU A 113 -7.15 -13.87 -8.41
CA GLU A 113 -8.05 -13.68 -7.28
C GLU A 113 -7.55 -12.58 -6.34
N ALA A 114 -6.24 -12.52 -6.09
CA ALA A 114 -5.64 -11.42 -5.31
C ALA A 114 -5.88 -10.06 -5.99
N HIS A 115 -5.75 -10.00 -7.31
CA HIS A 115 -6.08 -8.83 -8.12
C HIS A 115 -7.53 -8.38 -7.92
N ASP A 116 -8.49 -9.27 -8.13
CA ASP A 116 -9.92 -8.96 -8.07
C ASP A 116 -10.32 -8.47 -6.67
N ARG A 117 -9.71 -9.04 -5.62
CA ARG A 117 -9.90 -8.60 -4.23
C ARG A 117 -9.32 -7.21 -3.97
N VAL A 118 -8.14 -6.87 -4.48
CA VAL A 118 -7.54 -5.55 -4.23
C VAL A 118 -8.23 -4.44 -5.02
N VAL A 119 -8.60 -4.67 -6.28
CA VAL A 119 -9.29 -3.65 -7.09
C VAL A 119 -10.73 -3.40 -6.65
N ALA A 120 -11.30 -4.28 -5.81
CA ALA A 120 -12.60 -4.05 -5.19
C ALA A 120 -12.59 -2.87 -4.19
N TYR A 121 -11.42 -2.50 -3.65
CA TYR A 121 -11.32 -1.32 -2.78
C TYR A 121 -11.27 -0.03 -3.60
N ARG A 122 -12.15 0.90 -3.25
CA ARG A 122 -12.16 2.24 -3.84
C ARG A 122 -10.81 2.93 -3.62
N GLY A 123 -10.23 3.45 -4.70
CA GLY A 123 -8.90 4.07 -4.70
C GLY A 123 -7.78 3.15 -5.19
N ILE A 124 -8.03 1.83 -5.32
CA ILE A 124 -7.11 0.89 -5.96
C ILE A 124 -7.54 0.66 -7.41
N GLY A 125 -6.73 1.17 -8.34
CA GLY A 125 -6.90 0.89 -9.77
C GLY A 125 -5.91 -0.17 -10.29
N GLU A 126 -6.06 -0.51 -11.57
CA GLU A 126 -5.22 -1.48 -12.30
C GLU A 126 -3.71 -1.23 -12.12
N THR A 127 -3.27 0.03 -12.19
CA THR A 127 -1.86 0.39 -11.99
C THR A 127 -1.38 0.02 -10.59
N THR A 128 -2.14 0.39 -9.56
CA THR A 128 -1.83 0.09 -8.16
C THR A 128 -1.78 -1.42 -7.93
N ALA A 129 -2.78 -2.15 -8.43
CA ALA A 129 -2.86 -3.60 -8.30
C ALA A 129 -1.68 -4.29 -9.00
N ARG A 130 -1.31 -3.83 -10.20
CA ARG A 130 -0.14 -4.33 -10.92
C ARG A 130 1.16 -4.11 -10.14
N ILE A 131 1.42 -2.89 -9.68
CA ILE A 131 2.63 -2.54 -8.89
C ILE A 131 2.74 -3.43 -7.65
N LEU A 132 1.62 -3.59 -6.92
CA LEU A 132 1.56 -4.46 -5.75
C LEU A 132 1.93 -5.90 -6.11
N LEU A 133 1.19 -6.49 -7.05
CA LEU A 133 1.23 -7.93 -7.29
C LEU A 133 2.47 -8.35 -8.06
N ASP A 134 3.08 -7.50 -8.89
CA ASP A 134 4.34 -7.78 -9.60
C ASP A 134 5.48 -8.19 -8.65
N ALA A 135 5.46 -7.68 -7.42
CA ALA A 135 6.44 -8.03 -6.39
C ALA A 135 6.06 -9.21 -5.49
N VAL A 136 4.83 -9.75 -5.60
CA VAL A 136 4.34 -10.84 -4.74
C VAL A 136 4.71 -12.19 -5.36
N PRO A 137 5.54 -13.02 -4.68
CA PRO A 137 5.88 -14.34 -5.18
C PRO A 137 4.66 -15.25 -5.35
N PRO A 138 4.54 -15.99 -6.47
CA PRO A 138 3.42 -16.91 -6.70
C PRO A 138 3.22 -17.95 -5.59
N ALA A 139 4.30 -18.36 -4.92
CA ALA A 139 4.27 -19.33 -3.82
C ALA A 139 3.57 -18.82 -2.55
N LEU A 140 3.19 -17.54 -2.47
CA LEU A 140 2.45 -17.00 -1.33
C LEU A 140 0.95 -17.27 -1.40
N TYR A 141 0.39 -17.42 -2.60
CA TYR A 141 -1.05 -17.65 -2.79
C TYR A 141 -1.44 -19.06 -2.32
N GLY A 142 -2.64 -19.20 -1.76
CA GLY A 142 -3.21 -20.47 -1.30
C GLY A 142 -2.50 -21.10 -0.10
N THR A 143 -1.82 -20.32 0.73
CA THR A 143 -1.01 -20.80 1.87
C THR A 143 -1.65 -20.56 3.24
N ALA A 144 -2.76 -19.83 3.31
CA ALA A 144 -3.52 -19.59 4.56
C ALA A 144 -4.60 -20.64 4.83
#